data_AF-A0A7S2D6P8-F1
#
_entry.id   AF-A0A7S2D6P8-F1
#
_cell.length_a   1.000
_cell.length_b   1.000
_cell.length_c   1.000
_cell.angle_alpha   90.00
_cell.angle_beta   90.00
_cell.angle_gamma   90.00
#
_symmetry.space_group_name_H-M   'P 1'
#
loop_
_entity.id
_entity.type
_entity.pdbx_description
1 polymer ?
#
loop_
_entity_poly.entity_id
_entity_poly.type
_entity_poly.pdbx_seq_one_letter_code
_entity_poly.pdbx_strand_id
1 'polypeptide(L)'
;ATTACQDTRPECPGWAAEGECDKNPGFMATGCPDACTHCRIGRPEEPRTMEEMVRRKDGGCDDHDADCAARASAGACTNGSDAPLRCPSSCSVCSWGKIVEEAYGCSSMGLFDMLSTCEQKRQRCARTADLPPAVTAGSMERTMHRILSDFPQYSPRALSQPGSTRGALAPWVLTL
;
A
#
# COMPACT_ATOMS: atom_id res chain seq x y z
N ALA A 1 12.34 19.26 18.96
CA ALA A 1 11.78 19.15 20.32
C ALA A 1 10.42 18.48 20.19
N THR A 2 10.30 17.27 20.70
CA THR A 2 9.07 16.46 20.73
C THR A 2 8.14 17.03 21.78
N THR A 3 7.07 17.71 21.38
CA THR A 3 5.99 18.07 22.29
C THR A 3 5.37 16.77 22.80
N ALA A 4 5.57 16.50 24.08
CA ALA A 4 5.16 15.28 24.75
C ALA A 4 3.64 15.11 24.63
N CYS A 5 3.21 14.15 23.82
CA CYS A 5 1.83 13.74 23.77
C CYS A 5 1.61 12.73 24.89
N GLN A 6 1.31 13.26 26.07
CA GLN A 6 1.15 12.48 27.28
C GLN A 6 -0.05 13.01 28.04
N ASP A 7 -0.83 12.09 28.60
CA ASP A 7 -1.90 12.43 29.52
C ASP A 7 -1.36 13.19 30.73
N THR A 8 -2.03 14.30 31.04
CA THR A 8 -1.66 15.17 32.16
C THR A 8 -2.22 14.67 33.48
N ARG A 9 -3.10 13.65 33.45
CA ARG A 9 -3.85 13.16 34.60
C ARG A 9 -3.94 11.62 34.61
N PRO A 10 -3.81 10.98 35.79
CA PRO A 10 -3.92 9.53 35.89
C PRO A 10 -5.33 8.99 35.62
N GLU A 11 -6.37 9.84 35.70
CA GLU A 11 -7.77 9.47 35.46
C GLU A 11 -8.15 9.43 33.96
N CYS A 12 -7.26 9.89 33.07
CA CYS A 12 -7.51 9.97 31.63
C CYS A 12 -7.99 8.64 31.00
N PRO A 13 -7.44 7.45 31.33
CA PRO A 13 -7.95 6.18 30.82
C PRO A 13 -9.38 5.86 31.26
N GLY A 14 -9.75 6.25 32.49
CA GLY A 14 -11.10 6.05 33.03
C GLY A 14 -12.12 6.92 32.30
N TRP A 15 -11.82 8.21 32.15
CA TRP A 15 -12.68 9.12 31.39
C TRP A 15 -12.78 8.75 29.90
N ALA A 16 -11.70 8.29 29.29
CA ALA A 16 -11.73 7.75 27.94
C ALA A 16 -12.66 6.52 27.84
N ALA A 17 -12.58 5.59 28.80
CA ALA A 17 -13.45 4.42 28.86
C ALA A 17 -14.93 4.78 29.10
N GLU A 18 -15.21 5.90 29.77
CA GLU A 18 -16.55 6.45 29.99
C GLU A 18 -17.08 7.28 28.80
N GLY A 19 -16.27 7.43 27.74
CA GLY A 19 -16.63 8.11 26.49
C GLY A 19 -16.46 9.63 26.53
N GLU A 20 -15.65 10.18 27.44
CA GLU A 20 -15.40 11.62 27.54
C GLU A 20 -14.67 12.18 26.31
N CYS A 21 -13.99 11.34 25.53
CA CYS A 21 -13.39 11.73 24.25
C CYS A 21 -14.44 12.26 23.26
N ASP A 22 -15.67 11.72 23.30
CA ASP A 22 -16.77 12.12 22.43
C ASP A 22 -17.69 13.15 23.12
N LYS A 23 -17.91 13.00 24.43
CA LYS A 23 -18.80 13.89 25.20
C LYS A 23 -18.14 15.24 25.52
N ASN A 24 -16.82 15.26 25.71
CA ASN A 24 -16.06 16.44 26.11
C ASN A 24 -14.69 16.55 25.39
N PRO A 25 -14.70 16.62 24.05
CA PRO A 25 -13.49 16.54 23.23
C PRO A 25 -12.49 17.68 23.50
N GLY A 26 -12.95 18.89 23.82
CA GLY A 26 -12.07 20.02 24.08
C GLY A 26 -11.24 19.86 25.37
N PHE A 27 -11.87 19.34 26.41
CA PHE A 27 -11.20 19.06 27.68
C PHE A 27 -10.21 17.90 27.52
N MET A 28 -10.66 16.82 26.88
CA MET A 28 -9.82 15.64 26.68
C MET A 28 -8.65 15.88 25.73
N ALA A 29 -8.81 16.70 24.68
CA ALA A 29 -7.70 17.02 23.77
C ALA A 29 -6.56 17.80 24.46
N THR A 30 -6.87 18.58 25.49
CA THR A 30 -5.87 19.38 26.21
C THR A 30 -5.26 18.63 27.38
N GLY A 31 -6.08 17.85 28.11
CA GLY A 31 -5.67 17.17 29.33
C GLY A 31 -5.30 15.69 29.17
N CYS A 32 -5.90 15.02 28.19
CA CYS A 32 -5.82 13.57 27.98
C CYS A 32 -5.56 13.20 26.50
N PRO A 33 -4.56 13.81 25.84
CA PRO A 33 -4.36 13.61 24.41
C PRO A 33 -3.92 12.18 24.04
N ASP A 34 -3.34 11.40 24.97
CA ASP A 34 -2.94 10.02 24.73
C ASP A 34 -4.12 9.06 24.94
N ALA A 35 -4.88 9.20 26.04
CA ALA A 35 -6.06 8.39 26.30
C ALA A 35 -7.14 8.55 25.23
N CYS A 36 -7.31 9.76 24.67
CA CYS A 36 -8.23 10.01 23.56
C CYS A 36 -7.60 9.90 22.17
N THR A 37 -6.39 9.36 22.06
CA THR A 37 -5.69 9.08 20.79
C THR A 37 -5.48 10.31 19.88
N HIS A 38 -5.45 11.50 20.46
CA HIS A 38 -5.11 12.75 19.75
C HIS A 38 -3.62 12.85 19.42
N CYS A 39 -2.80 11.94 19.94
CA CYS A 39 -1.40 11.75 19.58
C CYS A 39 -1.21 11.20 18.16
N ARG A 40 -1.45 12.03 17.15
CA ARG A 40 -1.31 11.69 15.72
C ARG A 40 0.05 12.04 15.10
N ILE A 41 1.10 12.19 15.90
CA ILE A 41 2.47 12.13 15.38
C ILE A 41 3.13 10.88 15.93
N GLY A 42 2.93 9.74 15.24
CA GLY A 42 3.80 8.57 15.40
C GLY A 42 3.20 7.20 15.73
N ARG A 43 1.91 6.90 15.53
CA ARG A 43 1.45 5.50 15.49
C ARG A 43 1.03 5.06 14.08
N PRO A 44 1.56 3.93 13.56
CA PRO A 44 0.98 3.25 12.40
C PRO A 44 -0.36 2.61 12.78
N GLU A 45 -1.24 2.47 11.78
CA GLU A 45 -2.58 1.89 11.83
C GLU A 45 -2.78 0.78 12.87
N GLU A 46 -3.94 0.78 13.53
CA GLU A 46 -4.48 -0.47 14.08
C GLU A 46 -4.66 -1.43 12.89
N PRO A 47 -3.93 -2.57 12.82
CA PRO A 47 -4.02 -3.47 11.69
C PRO A 47 -5.45 -4.01 11.62
N ARG A 48 -6.13 -3.79 10.49
CA ARG A 48 -7.42 -4.42 10.24
C ARG A 48 -7.27 -5.93 10.43
N THR A 49 -8.21 -6.54 11.15
CA THR A 49 -8.21 -7.99 11.34
C THR A 49 -8.28 -8.67 9.97
N MET A 50 -7.65 -9.84 9.84
CA MET A 50 -7.66 -10.59 8.58
C MET A 50 -9.10 -10.90 8.13
N GLU A 51 -9.98 -11.15 9.10
CA GLU A 51 -11.41 -11.35 8.91
C GLU A 51 -12.11 -10.13 8.28
N GLU A 52 -11.72 -8.91 8.68
CA GLU A 52 -12.28 -7.67 8.17
C GLU A 52 -11.75 -7.31 6.77
N MET A 53 -10.46 -7.55 6.52
CA MET A 53 -9.87 -7.41 5.18
C MET A 53 -10.50 -8.38 4.17
N VAL A 54 -10.84 -9.61 4.59
CA VAL A 54 -11.53 -10.59 3.75
C VAL A 54 -12.99 -10.20 3.49
N ARG A 55 -13.69 -9.67 4.50
CA ARG A 55 -15.10 -9.27 4.36
C ARG A 55 -15.30 -8.11 3.39
N ARG A 56 -14.41 -7.12 3.42
CA ARG A 56 -14.56 -5.89 2.64
C ARG A 56 -14.11 -6.02 1.17
N LYS A 57 -13.39 -7.10 0.80
CA LYS A 57 -12.90 -7.41 -0.58
C LYS A 57 -12.03 -6.33 -1.24
N ASP A 58 -11.74 -5.24 -0.54
CA ASP A 58 -11.07 -4.04 -1.02
C ASP A 58 -9.58 -3.99 -0.63
N GLY A 59 -9.10 -4.94 0.18
CA GLY A 59 -7.67 -5.07 0.50
C GLY A 59 -7.05 -3.85 1.19
N GLY A 60 -7.87 -2.87 1.63
CA GLY A 60 -7.36 -1.58 2.09
C GLY A 60 -7.35 -0.45 1.09
N CYS A 61 -8.25 -0.48 0.12
CA CYS A 61 -8.56 0.70 -0.66
C CYS A 61 -9.48 1.63 0.14
N ASP A 62 -8.92 2.34 1.10
CA ASP A 62 -9.57 3.46 1.79
C ASP A 62 -8.90 4.77 1.39
N ASP A 63 -9.70 5.84 1.32
CA ASP A 63 -9.18 7.19 1.13
C ASP A 63 -8.44 7.65 2.40
N HIS A 64 -7.24 8.18 2.22
CA HIS A 64 -6.40 8.66 3.32
C HIS A 64 -6.75 10.08 3.76
N ASP A 65 -7.41 10.85 2.90
CA ASP A 65 -7.84 12.22 3.19
C ASP A 65 -9.37 12.33 3.22
N ALA A 66 -9.88 13.18 4.12
CA ALA A 66 -11.32 13.37 4.29
C ALA A 66 -11.99 14.13 3.12
N ASP A 67 -11.21 14.84 2.29
CA ASP A 67 -11.69 15.68 1.18
C ASP A 67 -11.63 14.97 -0.19
N CYS A 68 -11.40 13.65 -0.20
CA CYS A 68 -11.21 12.87 -1.41
C CYS A 68 -12.40 12.90 -2.38
N ALA A 69 -13.63 12.95 -1.89
CA ALA A 69 -14.82 13.10 -2.74
C ALA A 69 -14.86 14.46 -3.47
N ALA A 70 -14.46 15.53 -2.78
CA ALA A 70 -14.39 16.87 -3.36
C ALA A 70 -13.26 16.98 -4.39
N ARG A 71 -12.09 16.40 -4.09
CA ARG A 71 -10.96 16.33 -5.02
C ARG A 71 -11.32 15.53 -6.27
N ALA A 72 -11.96 14.37 -6.11
CA ALA A 72 -12.38 13.54 -7.24
C ALA A 72 -13.39 14.26 -8.14
N SER A 73 -14.42 14.87 -7.56
CA SER A 73 -15.41 15.66 -8.31
C SER A 73 -14.83 16.91 -8.97
N ALA A 74 -13.74 17.46 -8.44
CA ALA A 74 -12.99 18.56 -9.05
C ALA A 74 -12.01 18.11 -10.15
N GLY A 75 -11.96 16.81 -10.49
CA GLY A 75 -11.08 16.26 -11.53
C GLY A 75 -9.63 16.05 -11.07
N ALA A 76 -9.37 16.05 -9.76
CA ALA A 76 -8.02 15.85 -9.22
C ALA A 76 -7.40 14.50 -9.61
N CYS A 77 -8.23 13.50 -9.91
CA CYS A 77 -7.78 12.15 -10.27
C CYS A 77 -7.06 12.08 -11.63
N THR A 78 -7.21 13.09 -12.50
CA THR A 78 -6.65 13.09 -13.85
C THR A 78 -5.88 14.37 -14.21
N ASN A 79 -5.78 15.33 -13.30
CA ASN A 79 -5.13 16.62 -13.53
C ASN A 79 -3.66 16.68 -13.08
N GLY A 80 -3.05 15.54 -12.72
CA GLY A 80 -1.66 15.46 -12.25
C GLY A 80 -1.46 15.77 -10.77
N SER A 81 -2.54 15.90 -9.98
CA SER A 81 -2.43 15.99 -8.52
C SER A 81 -2.06 14.66 -7.86
N ASP A 82 -1.79 14.69 -6.56
CA ASP A 82 -1.54 13.53 -5.70
C ASP A 82 -2.82 12.76 -5.30
N ALA A 83 -4.01 13.20 -5.75
CA ALA A 83 -5.27 12.54 -5.44
C ALA A 83 -5.29 11.03 -5.81
N PRO A 84 -4.71 10.54 -6.91
CA PRO A 84 -4.66 9.10 -7.18
C PRO A 84 -3.91 8.27 -6.13
N LEU A 85 -2.97 8.88 -5.39
CA LEU A 85 -2.18 8.19 -4.37
C LEU A 85 -2.83 8.27 -2.99
N ARG A 86 -3.49 9.38 -2.67
CA ARG A 86 -4.09 9.62 -1.36
C ARG A 86 -5.59 9.33 -1.30
N CYS A 87 -6.25 9.32 -2.45
CA CYS A 87 -7.69 9.07 -2.59
C CYS A 87 -7.97 7.88 -3.51
N PRO A 88 -7.38 6.70 -3.22
CA PRO A 88 -7.42 5.59 -4.16
C PRO A 88 -8.84 5.01 -4.33
N SER A 89 -9.75 5.21 -3.37
CA SER A 89 -11.16 4.78 -3.46
C SER A 89 -11.97 5.80 -4.26
N SER A 90 -11.90 7.09 -3.87
CA SER A 90 -12.61 8.17 -4.57
C SER A 90 -12.15 8.35 -6.02
N CYS A 91 -10.86 8.12 -6.30
CA CYS A 91 -10.33 8.14 -7.67
C CYS A 91 -10.50 6.81 -8.42
N SER A 92 -11.17 5.82 -7.83
CA SER A 92 -11.37 4.50 -8.44
C SER A 92 -10.06 3.82 -8.87
N VAL A 93 -8.97 4.12 -8.18
CA VAL A 93 -7.63 3.60 -8.46
C VAL A 93 -7.53 2.14 -8.04
N CYS A 94 -8.05 1.79 -6.86
CA CYS A 94 -8.24 0.38 -6.52
C CYS A 94 -9.68 -0.05 -6.70
N SER A 95 -9.88 -0.66 -7.87
CA SER A 95 -10.96 -1.59 -8.10
C SER A 95 -10.39 -3.02 -8.07
N TRP A 96 -9.73 -3.43 -6.97
CA TRP A 96 -9.02 -4.73 -6.91
C TRP A 96 -9.95 -5.90 -7.22
N GLY A 97 -11.22 -5.85 -6.80
CA GLY A 97 -12.24 -6.84 -7.17
C GLY A 97 -12.47 -6.95 -8.67
N LYS A 98 -12.53 -5.82 -9.38
CA LYS A 98 -12.78 -5.75 -10.84
C LYS A 98 -11.51 -6.00 -11.66
N ILE A 99 -10.35 -5.59 -11.15
CA ILE A 99 -9.03 -5.93 -11.71
C ILE A 99 -8.83 -7.45 -11.62
N VAL A 100 -9.20 -8.08 -10.51
CA VAL A 100 -9.13 -9.55 -10.37
C VAL A 100 -10.18 -10.25 -11.23
N GLU A 101 -11.38 -9.67 -11.35
CA GLU A 101 -12.44 -10.17 -12.24
C GLU A 101 -12.07 -10.07 -13.73
N GLU A 102 -11.46 -8.97 -14.17
CA GLU A 102 -11.05 -8.75 -15.57
C GLU A 102 -9.71 -9.44 -15.89
N ALA A 103 -8.72 -9.42 -14.99
CA ALA A 103 -7.41 -10.06 -15.21
C ALA A 103 -7.44 -11.58 -14.97
N TYR A 104 -8.31 -12.07 -14.08
CA TYR A 104 -8.37 -13.49 -13.71
C TYR A 104 -9.76 -14.13 -13.90
N GLY A 105 -10.79 -13.43 -14.38
CA GLY A 105 -12.08 -14.02 -14.73
C GLY A 105 -12.85 -14.56 -13.53
N CYS A 106 -12.75 -13.91 -12.36
CA CYS A 106 -13.33 -14.39 -11.11
C CYS A 106 -14.43 -13.47 -10.59
N SER A 107 -15.61 -13.48 -11.21
CA SER A 107 -16.86 -13.19 -10.49
C SER A 107 -18.10 -13.69 -11.25
N SER A 108 -19.09 -14.15 -10.49
CA SER A 108 -20.49 -14.44 -10.86
C SER A 108 -20.95 -15.87 -11.23
N MET A 109 -20.45 -16.94 -10.60
CA MET A 109 -21.21 -18.21 -10.56
C MET A 109 -21.26 -18.76 -9.12
N GLY A 110 -22.40 -19.38 -8.78
CA GLY A 110 -22.90 -19.59 -7.41
C GLY A 110 -21.95 -20.25 -6.41
N LEU A 111 -22.37 -20.20 -5.14
CA LEU A 111 -21.60 -20.57 -3.93
C LEU A 111 -20.88 -21.94 -3.98
N PHE A 112 -21.34 -22.87 -4.84
CA PHE A 112 -20.79 -24.21 -4.98
C PHE A 112 -19.70 -24.34 -6.07
N ASP A 113 -19.74 -23.53 -7.12
CA ASP A 113 -18.72 -23.49 -8.20
C ASP A 113 -17.55 -22.54 -7.89
N MET A 114 -17.71 -21.71 -6.85
CA MET A 114 -16.80 -20.65 -6.44
C MET A 114 -15.49 -21.16 -5.79
N LEU A 115 -15.55 -22.27 -5.04
CA LEU A 115 -14.38 -22.85 -4.38
C LEU A 115 -13.46 -23.58 -5.38
N SER A 116 -14.01 -24.40 -6.27
CA SER A 116 -13.21 -25.26 -7.16
C SER A 116 -12.42 -24.47 -8.20
N THR A 117 -13.00 -23.42 -8.80
CA THR A 117 -12.35 -22.68 -9.89
C THR A 117 -11.31 -21.69 -9.37
N CYS A 118 -11.59 -21.03 -8.24
CA CYS A 118 -10.65 -20.12 -7.58
C CYS A 118 -9.49 -20.90 -6.96
N GLU A 119 -9.77 -22.02 -6.27
CA GLU A 119 -8.72 -22.90 -5.76
C GLU A 119 -7.88 -23.52 -6.88
N GLN A 120 -8.47 -23.90 -8.02
CA GLN A 120 -7.71 -24.43 -9.15
C GLN A 120 -6.77 -23.39 -9.77
N LYS A 121 -7.17 -22.11 -9.85
CA LYS A 121 -6.27 -21.01 -10.30
C LYS A 121 -5.22 -20.65 -9.25
N ARG A 122 -5.57 -20.72 -7.97
CA ARG A 122 -4.64 -20.56 -6.84
C ARG A 122 -3.61 -21.69 -6.79
N GLN A 123 -4.00 -22.91 -7.14
CA GLN A 123 -3.10 -24.06 -7.35
C GLN A 123 -2.21 -23.88 -8.58
N ARG A 124 -2.68 -23.25 -9.66
CA ARG A 124 -1.83 -22.90 -10.82
C ARG A 124 -0.78 -21.83 -10.50
N CYS A 125 -1.10 -20.90 -9.60
CA CYS A 125 -0.15 -19.91 -9.10
C CYS A 125 0.67 -20.41 -7.89
N ALA A 126 0.34 -21.59 -7.35
CA ALA A 126 1.05 -22.16 -6.23
C ALA A 126 2.48 -22.47 -6.67
N ARG A 127 3.44 -21.74 -6.09
CA ARG A 127 4.85 -22.05 -6.25
C ARG A 127 5.14 -23.27 -5.38
N THR A 128 5.26 -24.45 -5.99
CA THR A 128 5.81 -25.61 -5.29
C THR A 128 7.30 -25.37 -5.03
N ALA A 129 7.84 -25.99 -3.98
CA ALA A 129 9.26 -25.86 -3.64
C ALA A 129 10.19 -26.27 -4.80
N ASP A 130 9.70 -27.15 -5.68
CA ASP A 130 10.42 -27.66 -6.85
C ASP A 130 10.28 -26.77 -8.10
N LEU A 131 9.46 -25.71 -8.06
CA LEU A 131 9.24 -24.84 -9.21
C LEU A 131 10.43 -23.90 -9.40
N PRO A 132 11.16 -23.98 -10.54
CA PRO A 132 12.32 -23.13 -10.76
C PRO A 132 11.94 -21.64 -10.74
N PRO A 133 12.87 -20.75 -10.37
CA PRO A 133 12.60 -19.33 -10.38
C PRO A 133 12.29 -18.88 -11.82
N ALA A 134 11.25 -18.05 -11.98
CA ALA A 134 10.84 -17.53 -13.30
C ALA A 134 11.95 -16.71 -13.96
N VAL A 135 12.89 -16.22 -13.16
CA VAL A 135 14.06 -15.47 -13.56
C VAL A 135 15.26 -16.11 -12.88
N THR A 136 16.26 -16.51 -13.65
CA THR A 136 17.51 -17.06 -13.06
C THR A 136 18.37 -15.93 -12.52
N ALA A 137 19.18 -16.21 -11.49
CA ALA A 137 20.15 -15.25 -10.98
C ALA A 137 21.04 -14.74 -12.13
N GLY A 138 21.27 -13.42 -12.19
CA GLY A 138 22.01 -12.78 -13.28
C GLY A 138 21.20 -12.48 -14.55
N SER A 139 19.89 -12.77 -14.61
CA SER A 139 19.08 -12.36 -15.77
C SER A 139 19.01 -10.84 -15.92
N MET A 140 18.88 -10.10 -14.82
CA MET A 140 18.87 -8.63 -14.83
C MET A 140 20.22 -8.07 -15.32
N GLU A 141 21.32 -8.66 -14.86
CA GLU A 141 22.68 -8.34 -15.31
C GLU A 141 22.80 -8.46 -16.83
N ARG A 142 22.33 -9.57 -17.39
CA ARG A 142 22.35 -9.84 -18.82
C ARG A 142 21.49 -8.85 -19.61
N THR A 143 20.34 -8.47 -19.07
CA THR A 143 19.47 -7.44 -19.67
C THR A 143 20.16 -6.08 -19.70
N MET A 144 20.79 -5.66 -18.60
CA MET A 144 21.47 -4.37 -18.50
C MET A 144 22.70 -4.30 -19.42
N HIS A 145 23.46 -5.39 -19.53
CA HIS A 145 24.53 -5.47 -20.52
C HIS A 145 24.02 -5.36 -21.96
N ARG A 146 22.88 -5.98 -22.29
CA ARG A 146 22.28 -5.84 -23.63
C ARG A 146 21.84 -4.41 -23.93
N ILE A 147 21.33 -3.67 -22.94
CA ILE A 147 21.01 -2.24 -23.12
C ILE A 147 22.27 -1.48 -23.54
N LEU A 148 23.41 -1.75 -22.89
CA LEU A 148 24.68 -1.09 -23.20
C LEU A 148 25.28 -1.52 -24.55
N SER A 149 25.15 -2.79 -24.94
CA SER A 149 25.79 -3.33 -26.15
C SER A 149 24.93 -3.21 -27.41
N ASP A 150 23.64 -3.52 -27.31
CA ASP A 150 22.78 -3.73 -28.48
C ASP A 150 22.15 -2.41 -28.94
N PHE A 151 22.19 -1.35 -28.12
CA PHE A 151 21.54 -0.07 -28.40
C PHE A 151 22.47 1.15 -28.33
N PRO A 152 23.59 1.18 -29.08
CA PRO A 152 24.54 2.29 -29.05
C PRO A 152 23.96 3.63 -29.53
N GLN A 153 22.87 3.60 -30.31
CA GLN A 153 22.21 4.80 -30.81
C GLN A 153 21.65 5.71 -29.71
N TYR A 154 21.39 5.16 -28.51
CA TYR A 154 20.92 5.92 -27.36
C TYR A 154 22.05 6.32 -26.42
N SER A 155 23.32 6.17 -26.83
CA SER A 155 24.50 6.46 -26.01
C SER A 155 24.40 6.02 -24.53
N PRO A 156 23.89 4.80 -24.25
CA PRO A 156 23.56 4.41 -22.88
C PRO A 156 24.83 4.29 -22.04
N ARG A 157 24.79 4.83 -20.81
CA ARG A 157 25.93 4.78 -19.89
C ARG A 157 25.51 4.29 -18.52
N ALA A 158 26.25 3.30 -18.01
CA ALA A 158 26.09 2.82 -16.65
C ALA A 158 26.67 3.83 -15.65
N LEU A 159 25.82 4.36 -14.77
CA LEU A 159 26.21 5.18 -13.63
C LEU A 159 26.58 4.30 -12.43
N SER A 160 25.88 3.18 -12.24
CA SER A 160 26.20 2.15 -11.25
C SER A 160 25.85 0.74 -11.77
N GLN A 161 26.61 -0.25 -11.29
CA GLN A 161 26.37 -1.67 -11.52
C GLN A 161 26.70 -2.46 -10.23
N PRO A 162 25.93 -3.52 -9.90
CA PRO A 162 26.24 -4.40 -8.78
C PRO A 162 27.66 -4.98 -8.90
N GLY A 163 28.40 -5.08 -7.79
CA GLY A 163 29.78 -5.59 -7.79
C GLY A 163 30.86 -4.65 -8.35
N SER A 164 30.52 -3.43 -8.78
CA SER A 164 31.50 -2.40 -9.14
C SER A 164 32.13 -1.72 -7.93
N THR A 165 33.31 -1.12 -8.15
CA THR A 165 34.01 -0.26 -7.18
C THR A 165 33.17 0.94 -6.72
N ARG A 166 32.12 1.32 -7.46
CA ARG A 166 31.17 2.39 -7.10
C ARG A 166 29.94 1.92 -6.32
N GLY A 167 29.94 0.69 -5.80
CA GLY A 167 28.92 0.18 -4.88
C GLY A 167 28.71 -1.31 -5.06
N ALA A 168 29.34 -2.13 -4.22
CA ALA A 168 29.20 -3.58 -4.26
C ALA A 168 27.73 -4.06 -4.11
N LEU A 169 26.89 -3.24 -3.48
CA LEU A 169 25.45 -3.48 -3.28
C LEU A 169 24.55 -2.49 -4.03
N ALA A 170 25.11 -1.63 -4.90
CA ALA A 170 24.33 -0.63 -5.60
C ALA A 170 23.50 -1.28 -6.74
N PRO A 171 22.24 -0.85 -6.95
CA PRO A 171 21.45 -1.31 -8.09
C PRO A 171 22.03 -0.82 -9.42
N TRP A 172 21.58 -1.41 -10.52
CA TRP A 172 21.84 -0.88 -11.86
C TRP A 172 21.19 0.49 -12.03
N VAL A 173 21.98 1.48 -12.44
CA VAL A 173 21.49 2.79 -12.86
C VAL A 173 22.13 3.11 -14.20
N LEU A 174 21.29 3.36 -15.21
CA LEU A 174 21.69 3.76 -16.55
C LEU A 174 21.22 5.19 -16.81
N THR A 175 21.98 5.92 -17.63
CA THR A 175 21.52 7.13 -18.31
C THR A 175 21.47 6.83 -19.81
N LEU A 176 20.55 7.50 -20.50
CA LEU A 176 20.42 7.53 -21.96
C LEU A 176 20.80 8.92 -22.46
#